data_AF-A0A9D1T0K6-F1
#
_entry.id   AF-A0A9D1T0K6-F1
#
_cell.length_a   1.000
_cell.length_b   1.000
_cell.length_c   1.000
_cell.angle_alpha   90.00
_cell.angle_beta   90.00
_cell.angle_gamma   90.00
#
_symmetry.space_group_name_H-M   'P 1'
#
loop_
_entity.id
_entity.type
_entity.pdbx_description
1 polymer ?
#
loop_
_entity_poly.entity_id
_entity_poly.type
_entity_poly.pdbx_seq_one_letter_code
_entity_poly.pdbx_strand_id
1 'polypeptide(L)'
;MKSFLKTARLALAAAFSAALLAAAVPVFGQANDVVIGGGIQIDVRQGVCPIKIESDDSALGGFVQRALKMHGAIDMRSGGNVLTVRVGSRGGNLFAEGKAFPREILVEGDSDEAKLRLCDEILAAVGKLWGWDLKPLFSKTKIAFAAGTGAKSEIYTSNLMFRGTRRVTSHGSRSIMPHWDPAGTRLLYTTYFKSGAADVYSVDLASGVATRFAAYRNTNTGGAFSPDGKTVALALSARGPMNIYLAPADGGSAKILVRDGDTSTSPSFSPDGKTIVFTSGAAGAPRLYTVPAAGGKKSRIAIPGFSYATEPAWNPVFPSKIAFCYNRRGKMAVAVYDLKTGRAFDVGALTGARRYSHPVWCADGRHLVVTEEVGKSSALALVDAGNPDRAKFTRISPDSLPGACDPDALILE
;
A
#
# COMPACT_ATOMS: atom_id res chain seq x y z
N MET A 1 33.42 -37.30 -56.39
CA MET A 1 34.70 -37.15 -57.11
C MET A 1 34.44 -36.39 -58.39
N LYS A 2 35.14 -35.25 -58.59
CA LYS A 2 35.25 -34.43 -59.83
C LYS A 2 33.95 -33.73 -60.26
N SER A 3 33.88 -32.49 -60.75
CA SER A 3 34.72 -31.28 -60.95
C SER A 3 33.83 -30.40 -61.86
N PHE A 4 33.71 -29.08 -61.77
CA PHE A 4 34.61 -28.13 -62.45
C PHE A 4 34.07 -26.69 -62.27
N LEU A 5 35.01 -25.75 -62.22
CA LEU A 5 34.87 -24.29 -62.16
C LEU A 5 34.23 -23.67 -63.42
N LYS A 6 33.60 -22.49 -63.27
CA LYS A 6 34.13 -21.18 -63.73
C LYS A 6 33.15 -19.99 -63.51
N THR A 7 33.63 -18.97 -62.77
CA THR A 7 33.67 -17.49 -63.04
C THR A 7 32.51 -16.83 -63.83
N ALA A 8 31.96 -15.62 -63.53
CA ALA A 8 32.46 -14.43 -62.86
C ALA A 8 31.33 -13.40 -62.52
N ARG A 9 31.60 -12.56 -61.50
CA ARG A 9 31.22 -11.13 -61.28
C ARG A 9 29.80 -10.64 -61.60
N LEU A 10 29.11 -10.11 -60.58
CA LEU A 10 28.80 -8.67 -60.47
C LEU A 10 28.33 -8.32 -59.05
N ALA A 11 28.83 -7.21 -58.52
CA ALA A 11 28.41 -6.64 -57.24
C ALA A 11 27.10 -5.84 -57.44
N LEU A 12 26.14 -6.02 -56.53
CA LEU A 12 25.11 -5.02 -56.27
C LEU A 12 24.76 -5.05 -54.77
N ALA A 13 25.06 -3.95 -54.09
CA ALA A 13 24.74 -3.72 -52.70
C ALA A 13 23.22 -3.63 -52.52
N ALA A 14 22.65 -4.50 -51.68
CA ALA A 14 21.26 -4.40 -51.27
C ALA A 14 21.13 -3.38 -50.13
N ALA A 15 20.68 -2.17 -50.45
CA ALA A 15 20.17 -1.22 -49.48
C ALA A 15 18.75 -1.66 -49.07
N PHE A 16 18.62 -2.34 -47.93
CA PHE A 16 17.32 -2.56 -47.30
C PHE A 16 16.96 -1.31 -46.48
N SER A 17 15.96 -0.57 -46.97
CA SER A 17 15.28 0.48 -46.21
C SER A 17 14.58 -0.14 -45.01
N ALA A 18 15.09 0.09 -43.81
CA ALA A 18 14.34 -0.07 -42.58
C ALA A 18 13.60 1.24 -42.31
N ALA A 19 12.30 1.27 -42.65
CA ALA A 19 11.41 2.31 -42.17
C ALA A 19 11.23 2.13 -40.65
N LEU A 20 12.00 2.89 -39.87
CA LEU A 20 11.74 3.08 -38.45
C LEU A 20 10.47 3.93 -38.34
N LEU A 21 9.34 3.34 -37.94
CA LEU A 21 8.27 4.11 -37.33
C LEU A 21 8.81 4.63 -35.99
N ALA A 22 9.35 5.85 -35.99
CA ALA A 22 9.56 6.61 -34.77
C ALA A 22 8.18 6.89 -34.17
N ALA A 23 7.79 6.11 -33.16
CA ALA A 23 6.70 6.50 -32.28
C ALA A 23 7.09 7.85 -31.67
N ALA A 24 6.35 8.89 -32.05
CA ALA A 24 6.52 10.23 -31.52
C ALA A 24 6.41 10.16 -30.00
N VAL A 25 7.53 10.39 -29.32
CA VAL A 25 7.54 10.72 -27.91
C VAL A 25 6.69 11.99 -27.76
N PRO A 26 5.67 12.02 -26.89
CA PRO A 26 4.89 13.23 -26.72
C PRO A 26 5.84 14.33 -26.24
N VAL A 27 5.99 15.36 -27.08
CA VAL A 27 6.62 16.62 -26.72
C VAL A 27 5.73 17.20 -25.61
N PHE A 28 6.28 17.31 -24.40
CA PHE A 28 5.63 18.02 -23.30
C PHE A 28 5.46 19.48 -23.72
N GLY A 29 4.26 19.82 -24.18
CA GLY A 29 3.88 21.16 -24.58
C GLY A 29 3.45 21.99 -23.36
N GLN A 30 4.17 23.10 -23.18
CA GLN A 30 3.82 24.33 -22.46
C GLN A 30 3.20 24.18 -21.06
N ALA A 31 4.09 24.07 -20.07
CA ALA A 31 3.85 24.65 -18.74
C ALA A 31 4.74 25.89 -18.61
N ASN A 32 4.18 26.97 -18.04
CA ASN A 32 4.84 28.25 -17.76
C ASN A 32 6.31 28.08 -17.33
N ASP A 33 7.18 28.93 -17.86
CA ASP A 33 8.63 28.99 -17.64
C ASP A 33 9.03 29.12 -16.15
N VAL A 34 8.93 28.04 -15.39
CA VAL A 34 9.83 27.83 -14.27
C VAL A 34 11.07 27.19 -14.89
N VAL A 35 12.09 28.01 -15.15
CA VAL A 35 13.41 27.52 -15.57
C VAL A 35 14.03 26.75 -14.41
N ILE A 36 13.59 25.51 -14.23
CA ILE A 36 14.19 24.54 -13.34
C ILE A 36 15.33 23.92 -14.14
N GLY A 37 16.57 24.26 -13.76
CA GLY A 37 17.78 23.97 -14.53
C GLY A 37 17.83 22.52 -15.05
N GLY A 38 18.38 22.35 -16.26
CA GLY A 38 18.31 21.10 -17.04
C GLY A 38 18.80 19.82 -16.33
N GLY A 39 19.54 19.93 -15.22
CA GLY A 39 19.94 18.78 -14.40
C GLY A 39 18.79 18.08 -13.65
N ILE A 40 17.73 18.81 -13.25
CA ILE A 40 16.58 18.21 -12.54
C ILE A 40 15.73 17.35 -13.48
N GLN A 41 15.70 17.68 -14.78
CA GLN A 41 14.90 16.97 -15.77
C GLN A 41 15.32 15.49 -15.93
N ILE A 42 16.59 15.16 -15.70
CA ILE A 42 17.07 13.76 -15.78
C ILE A 42 16.50 12.93 -14.62
N ASP A 43 16.60 13.43 -13.40
CA ASP A 43 16.06 12.77 -12.21
C ASP A 43 14.54 12.57 -12.33
N VAL A 44 13.84 13.59 -12.84
CA VAL A 44 12.38 13.52 -13.06
C VAL A 44 12.03 12.47 -14.10
N ARG A 45 12.80 12.33 -15.19
CA ARG A 45 12.60 11.23 -16.15
C ARG A 45 12.79 9.84 -15.52
N GLN A 46 13.58 9.75 -14.44
CA GLN A 46 13.74 8.53 -13.64
C GLN A 46 12.66 8.37 -12.54
N GLY A 47 11.65 9.25 -12.53
CA GLY A 47 10.51 9.18 -11.63
C GLY A 47 10.76 9.72 -10.23
N VAL A 48 11.78 10.56 -10.04
CA VAL A 48 12.07 11.21 -8.75
C VAL A 48 12.30 12.72 -8.89
N CYS A 49 11.84 13.49 -7.90
CA CYS A 49 12.05 14.93 -7.82
C CYS A 49 13.07 15.25 -6.72
N PRO A 50 14.25 15.80 -7.06
CA PRO A 50 15.22 16.25 -6.07
C PRO A 50 14.75 17.52 -5.37
N ILE A 51 14.62 17.47 -4.04
CA ILE A 51 14.12 18.59 -3.21
C ILE A 51 15.10 18.90 -2.08
N LYS A 52 15.23 20.18 -1.76
CA LYS A 52 15.84 20.69 -0.52
C LYS A 52 14.79 21.45 0.28
N ILE A 53 14.68 21.14 1.58
CA ILE A 53 13.82 21.89 2.50
C ILE A 53 14.65 22.90 3.28
N GLU A 54 14.22 24.15 3.27
CA GLU A 54 14.75 25.24 4.09
C GLU A 54 13.70 25.68 5.11
N SER A 55 14.10 25.93 6.34
CA SER A 55 13.18 26.35 7.41
C SER A 55 13.96 27.08 8.48
N ASP A 56 13.39 28.18 8.99
CA ASP A 56 13.91 28.87 10.17
C ASP A 56 13.49 28.17 11.47
N ASP A 57 12.46 27.31 11.40
CA ASP A 57 12.08 26.36 12.45
C ASP A 57 12.66 24.98 12.13
N SER A 58 13.70 24.57 12.86
CA SER A 58 14.38 23.30 12.65
C SER A 58 13.50 22.08 12.97
N ALA A 59 12.53 22.21 13.88
CA ALA A 59 11.61 21.14 14.24
C ALA A 59 10.60 20.89 13.12
N LEU A 60 10.00 21.96 12.59
CA LEU A 60 9.13 21.87 11.41
C LEU A 60 9.89 21.37 10.18
N GLY A 61 11.07 21.95 9.91
CA GLY A 61 11.92 21.55 8.78
C GLY A 61 12.28 20.07 8.84
N GLY A 62 12.71 19.58 10.01
CA GLY A 62 13.01 18.17 10.22
C GLY A 62 11.80 17.25 10.07
N PHE A 63 10.61 17.70 10.49
CA PHE A 63 9.36 16.97 10.30
C PHE A 63 9.03 16.80 8.81
N VAL A 64 9.00 17.90 8.05
CA VAL A 64 8.69 17.92 6.62
C VAL A 64 9.70 17.10 5.84
N GLN A 65 11.01 17.27 6.12
CA GLN A 65 12.05 16.48 5.48
C GLN A 65 11.86 14.98 5.71
N ARG A 66 11.58 14.57 6.95
CA ARG A 66 11.38 13.16 7.29
C ARG A 66 10.15 12.59 6.56
N ALA A 67 9.03 13.30 6.58
CA ALA A 67 7.81 12.88 5.91
C ALA A 67 8.04 12.75 4.38
N LEU A 68 8.41 13.83 3.70
CA LEU A 68 8.57 13.81 2.23
C LEU A 68 9.57 12.76 1.75
N LYS A 69 10.65 12.52 2.50
CA LYS A 69 11.62 11.47 2.19
C LYS A 69 10.99 10.07 2.14
N MET A 70 9.85 9.82 2.77
CA MET A 70 9.19 8.50 2.75
C MET A 70 8.49 8.18 1.42
N HIS A 71 8.07 9.18 0.64
CA HIS A 71 7.15 9.01 -0.52
C HIS A 71 7.80 8.34 -1.77
N GLY A 72 9.12 8.20 -1.83
CA GLY A 72 9.78 7.55 -2.98
C GLY A 72 9.89 8.39 -4.25
N ALA A 73 8.86 9.17 -4.60
CA ALA A 73 8.93 10.19 -5.65
C ALA A 73 9.79 11.40 -5.28
N ILE A 74 10.11 11.58 -3.98
CA ILE A 74 10.95 12.67 -3.50
C ILE A 74 12.34 12.17 -3.15
N ASP A 75 13.35 12.85 -3.70
CA ASP A 75 14.75 12.63 -3.39
C ASP A 75 15.30 13.83 -2.60
N MET A 76 15.50 13.66 -1.29
CA MET A 76 15.93 14.75 -0.41
C MET A 76 17.45 14.98 -0.55
N ARG A 77 17.85 16.18 -0.97
CA ARG A 77 19.25 16.55 -1.23
C ARG A 77 19.62 17.86 -0.51
N SER A 78 20.88 18.00 -0.11
CA SER A 78 21.41 19.19 0.57
C SER A 78 21.89 20.30 -0.38
N GLY A 79 22.13 19.99 -1.66
CA GLY A 79 22.60 20.94 -2.67
C GLY A 79 22.65 20.34 -4.08
N GLY A 80 23.20 21.09 -5.04
CA GLY A 80 23.22 20.75 -6.46
C GLY A 80 22.00 21.29 -7.22
N ASN A 81 21.64 20.64 -8.32
CA ASN A 81 20.42 20.96 -9.07
C ASN A 81 19.21 20.38 -8.34
N VAL A 82 18.63 21.15 -7.42
CA VAL A 82 17.53 20.75 -6.54
C VAL A 82 16.41 21.79 -6.55
N LEU A 83 15.17 21.35 -6.32
CA LEU A 83 14.07 22.24 -6.04
C LEU A 83 14.08 22.64 -4.57
N THR A 84 14.34 23.92 -4.28
CA THR A 84 14.25 24.45 -2.92
C THR A 84 12.82 24.79 -2.56
N VAL A 85 12.35 24.26 -1.44
CA VAL A 85 11.07 24.58 -0.80
C VAL A 85 11.37 25.14 0.58
N ARG A 86 10.96 26.39 0.82
CA ARG A 86 11.03 27.02 2.13
C ARG A 86 9.72 26.74 2.87
N VAL A 87 9.82 26.30 4.12
CA VAL A 87 8.68 26.07 5.01
C VAL A 87 8.84 26.90 6.28
N GLY A 88 7.73 27.27 6.91
CA GLY A 88 7.76 28.02 8.15
C GLY A 88 6.38 28.12 8.79
N SER A 89 6.31 28.92 9.86
CA SER A 89 5.07 29.30 10.53
C SER A 89 4.95 30.80 10.59
N ARG A 90 3.75 31.33 10.32
CA ARG A 90 3.43 32.76 10.42
C ARG A 90 2.00 32.92 10.92
N GLY A 91 1.84 33.64 12.04
CA GLY A 91 0.52 33.90 12.62
C GLY A 91 -0.24 32.63 13.05
N GLY A 92 0.47 31.60 13.49
CA GLY A 92 -0.13 30.31 13.90
C GLY A 92 -0.47 29.36 12.74
N ASN A 93 -0.19 29.75 11.50
CA ASN A 93 -0.40 28.94 10.31
C ASN A 93 0.92 28.50 9.71
N LEU A 94 0.93 27.31 9.12
CA LEU A 94 2.09 26.80 8.39
C LEU A 94 2.06 27.28 6.95
N PHE A 95 3.24 27.49 6.38
CA PHE A 95 3.38 27.83 4.97
C PHE A 95 4.48 27.03 4.28
N ALA A 96 4.35 26.90 2.96
CA ALA A 96 5.41 26.46 2.07
C ALA A 96 5.47 27.34 0.82
N GLU A 97 6.68 27.76 0.45
CA GLU A 97 6.93 28.61 -0.71
C GLU A 97 8.17 28.14 -1.47
N GLY A 98 8.29 28.56 -2.72
CA GLY A 98 9.42 28.21 -3.57
C GLY A 98 9.15 28.55 -5.02
N LYS A 99 10.19 28.61 -5.85
CA LYS A 99 10.09 28.99 -7.27
C LYS A 99 9.17 28.06 -8.08
N ALA A 100 8.99 26.82 -7.66
CA ALA A 100 8.10 25.87 -8.32
C ALA A 100 6.62 26.09 -8.01
N PHE A 101 6.29 26.85 -6.97
CA PHE A 101 4.92 27.03 -6.54
C PHE A 101 4.36 28.32 -7.14
N PRO A 102 3.22 28.27 -7.87
CA PRO A 102 2.64 29.47 -8.45
C PRO A 102 2.12 30.44 -7.38
N ARG A 103 1.84 29.95 -6.16
CA ARG A 103 1.44 30.71 -4.97
C ARG A 103 2.00 30.03 -3.72
N GLU A 104 2.14 30.81 -2.65
CA GLU A 104 2.40 30.29 -1.31
C GLU A 104 1.31 29.28 -0.91
N ILE A 105 1.72 28.13 -0.40
CA ILE A 105 0.84 27.14 0.21
C ILE A 105 0.64 27.57 1.66
N LEU A 106 -0.61 27.69 2.10
CA LEU A 106 -0.97 28.01 3.47
C LEU A 106 -1.82 26.89 4.06
N VAL A 107 -1.47 26.46 5.27
CA VAL A 107 -2.22 25.46 6.03
C VAL A 107 -2.54 26.03 7.40
N GLU A 108 -3.81 25.99 7.76
CA GLU A 108 -4.29 26.49 9.05
C GLU A 108 -3.80 25.63 10.22
N GLY A 109 -3.32 26.31 11.26
CA GLY A 109 -2.79 25.72 12.50
C GLY A 109 -1.38 25.16 12.35
N ASP A 110 -0.80 24.73 13.49
CA ASP A 110 0.58 24.24 13.61
C ASP A 110 0.68 22.83 14.23
N SER A 111 -0.46 22.15 14.36
CA SER A 111 -0.56 20.79 14.90
C SER A 111 0.20 19.78 14.04
N ASP A 112 0.48 18.59 14.59
CA ASP A 112 1.07 17.50 13.81
C ASP A 112 0.20 17.14 12.58
N GLU A 113 -1.13 17.24 12.69
CA GLU A 113 -2.03 17.04 11.54
C GLU A 113 -1.88 18.14 10.49
N ALA A 114 -1.76 19.41 10.91
CA ALA A 114 -1.48 20.52 10.00
C ALA A 114 -0.14 20.34 9.27
N LYS A 115 0.89 19.83 9.96
CA LYS A 115 2.19 19.52 9.34
C LYS A 115 2.09 18.39 8.31
N LEU A 116 1.27 17.37 8.56
CA LEU A 116 1.03 16.31 7.57
C LEU A 116 0.28 16.85 6.34
N ARG A 117 -0.73 17.71 6.55
CA ARG A 117 -1.44 18.40 5.45
C ARG A 117 -0.47 19.26 4.62
N LEU A 118 0.43 19.99 5.27
CA LEU A 118 1.47 20.76 4.57
C LEU A 118 2.35 19.87 3.69
N CYS A 119 2.73 18.69 4.18
CA CYS A 119 3.51 17.73 3.39
C CYS A 119 2.73 17.23 2.16
N ASP A 120 1.43 16.95 2.31
CA ASP A 120 0.58 16.52 1.21
C ASP A 120 0.37 17.61 0.15
N GLU A 121 0.20 18.86 0.56
CA GLU A 121 0.11 20.00 -0.36
C GLU A 121 1.43 20.21 -1.12
N ILE A 122 2.58 20.06 -0.46
CA ILE A 122 3.89 20.09 -1.13
C ILE A 122 4.00 18.95 -2.16
N LEU A 123 3.60 17.73 -1.81
CA LEU A 123 3.61 16.59 -2.73
C LEU A 123 2.73 16.84 -3.95
N ALA A 124 1.52 17.34 -3.76
CA ALA A 124 0.58 17.65 -4.84
C ALA A 124 1.13 18.76 -5.75
N ALA A 125 1.70 19.82 -5.18
CA ALA A 125 2.31 20.92 -5.94
C ALA A 125 3.51 20.45 -6.78
N VAL A 126 4.41 19.67 -6.18
CA VAL A 126 5.56 19.07 -6.87
C VAL A 126 5.09 18.09 -7.95
N GLY A 127 4.09 17.26 -7.67
CA GLY A 127 3.54 16.32 -8.63
C GLY A 127 3.03 17.04 -9.89
N LYS A 128 2.21 18.09 -9.70
CA LYS A 128 1.65 18.89 -10.79
C LYS A 128 2.71 19.50 -11.70
N LEU A 129 3.81 19.99 -11.13
CA LEU A 129 4.93 20.56 -11.90
C LEU A 129 5.49 19.57 -12.94
N TRP A 130 5.46 18.28 -12.64
CA TRP A 130 6.01 17.22 -13.50
C TRP A 130 4.94 16.37 -14.19
N GLY A 131 3.66 16.79 -14.13
CA GLY A 131 2.54 16.03 -14.69
C GLY A 131 2.24 14.73 -13.96
N TRP A 132 2.69 14.58 -12.71
CA TRP A 132 2.37 13.44 -11.86
C TRP A 132 1.12 13.74 -11.03
N ASP A 133 0.16 12.82 -11.03
CA ASP A 133 -1.02 12.87 -10.17
C ASP A 133 -0.69 12.30 -8.78
N LEU A 134 0.14 13.02 -8.01
CA LEU A 134 0.45 12.64 -6.63
C LEU A 134 -0.72 13.02 -5.72
N LYS A 135 -1.29 12.01 -5.06
CA LYS A 135 -2.40 12.16 -4.11
C LYS A 135 -1.87 12.32 -2.67
N PRO A 136 -2.65 12.92 -1.76
CA PRO A 136 -2.28 13.02 -0.34
C PRO A 136 -1.96 11.64 0.26
N LEU A 137 -0.81 11.52 0.91
CA LEU A 137 -0.34 10.29 1.55
C LEU A 137 -0.48 10.37 3.06
N PHE A 138 -0.14 11.50 3.67
CA PHE A 138 0.17 11.58 5.10
C PHE A 138 -1.03 11.89 5.97
N SER A 139 -1.73 13.00 5.72
CA SER A 139 -2.87 13.41 6.55
C SER A 139 -4.03 12.44 6.41
N LYS A 140 -4.24 11.93 5.19
CA LYS A 140 -5.33 11.01 4.85
C LYS A 140 -5.10 9.55 5.25
N THR A 141 -3.87 9.14 5.61
CA THR A 141 -3.58 7.76 6.01
C THR A 141 -3.39 7.65 7.51
N LYS A 142 -4.26 6.91 8.18
CA LYS A 142 -4.01 6.39 9.53
C LYS A 142 -3.77 4.88 9.45
N ILE A 143 -2.99 4.34 10.37
CA ILE A 143 -2.66 2.92 10.40
C ILE A 143 -3.13 2.28 11.70
N ALA A 144 -3.59 1.03 11.61
CA ALA A 144 -3.66 0.11 12.73
C ALA A 144 -2.64 -1.01 12.51
N PHE A 145 -2.15 -1.61 13.59
CA PHE A 145 -1.19 -2.71 13.51
C PHE A 145 -1.18 -3.51 14.81
N ALA A 146 -0.70 -4.75 14.75
CA ALA A 146 -0.38 -5.53 15.93
C ALA A 146 1.07 -5.26 16.35
N ALA A 147 1.32 -5.12 17.64
CA ALA A 147 2.69 -5.07 18.17
C ALA A 147 2.82 -5.88 19.46
N GLY A 148 3.94 -6.60 19.61
CA GLY A 148 4.13 -7.49 20.75
C GLY A 148 5.42 -8.30 20.75
N THR A 149 5.56 -9.15 21.77
CA THR A 149 6.71 -10.04 21.95
C THR A 149 6.25 -11.48 22.19
N GLY A 150 6.91 -12.42 21.52
CA GLY A 150 6.56 -13.84 21.60
C GLY A 150 5.12 -14.11 21.14
N ALA A 151 4.32 -14.72 22.01
CA ALA A 151 2.94 -15.07 21.72
C ALA A 151 1.92 -13.98 22.12
N LYS A 152 2.36 -12.85 22.69
CA LYS A 152 1.47 -11.77 23.15
C LYS A 152 1.63 -10.55 22.25
N SER A 153 0.50 -10.03 21.76
CA SER A 153 0.46 -8.84 20.91
C SER A 153 -0.83 -8.08 21.14
N GLU A 154 -0.77 -6.77 20.90
CA GLU A 154 -1.90 -5.86 21.10
C GLU A 154 -2.07 -4.99 19.87
N ILE A 155 -3.29 -4.49 19.67
CA ILE A 155 -3.59 -3.59 18.56
C ILE A 155 -3.21 -2.17 18.94
N TYR A 156 -2.55 -1.48 18.02
CA TYR A 156 -2.17 -0.08 18.10
C TYR A 156 -2.73 0.68 16.90
N THR A 157 -2.85 2.00 17.05
CA THR A 157 -3.13 2.91 15.92
C THR A 157 -2.14 4.06 15.92
N SER A 158 -1.86 4.60 14.74
CA SER A 158 -0.97 5.75 14.57
C SER A 158 -1.18 6.42 13.20
N ASN A 159 -0.36 7.43 12.88
CA ASN A 159 -0.13 7.86 11.50
C ASN A 159 1.17 7.26 10.94
N LEU A 160 1.45 7.49 9.66
CA LEU A 160 2.67 6.97 9.00
C LEU A 160 3.98 7.47 9.64
N MET A 161 3.94 8.61 10.33
CA MET A 161 5.08 9.20 11.04
C MET A 161 5.22 8.69 12.48
N PHE A 162 4.37 7.76 12.90
CA PHE A 162 4.29 7.22 14.26
C PHE A 162 4.02 8.28 15.36
N ARG A 163 3.44 9.42 14.97
CA ARG A 163 3.02 10.48 15.89
C ARG A 163 1.60 10.19 16.37
N GLY A 164 1.34 10.30 17.67
CA GLY A 164 0.04 9.94 18.25
C GLY A 164 -0.21 8.42 18.33
N THR A 165 0.85 7.62 18.40
CA THR A 165 0.72 6.17 18.56
C THR A 165 0.00 5.83 19.87
N ARG A 166 -1.12 5.11 19.79
CA ARG A 166 -1.87 4.62 20.96
C ARG A 166 -2.09 3.12 20.91
N ARG A 167 -2.05 2.49 22.08
CA ARG A 167 -2.50 1.10 22.28
C ARG A 167 -4.02 1.09 22.39
N VAL A 168 -4.68 0.22 21.63
CA VAL A 168 -6.14 0.07 21.59
C VAL A 168 -6.61 -1.08 22.48
N THR A 169 -5.86 -2.19 22.51
CA THR A 169 -6.23 -3.39 23.29
C THR A 169 -5.26 -3.63 24.43
N SER A 170 -5.75 -4.24 25.52
CA SER A 170 -4.93 -4.66 26.66
C SER A 170 -5.32 -6.05 27.14
N HIS A 171 -5.45 -6.99 26.21
CA HIS A 171 -5.95 -8.34 26.48
C HIS A 171 -4.93 -9.23 27.19
N GLY A 172 -3.63 -8.94 27.05
CA GLY A 172 -2.57 -9.84 27.54
C GLY A 172 -2.51 -11.19 26.80
N SER A 173 -3.20 -11.28 25.65
CA SER A 173 -3.27 -12.42 24.74
C SER A 173 -3.01 -11.95 23.32
N ARG A 174 -2.72 -12.87 22.39
CA ARG A 174 -2.44 -12.55 20.99
C ARG A 174 -3.62 -11.81 20.35
N SER A 175 -3.37 -10.59 19.87
CA SER A 175 -4.30 -9.78 19.09
C SER A 175 -3.62 -9.35 17.79
N ILE A 176 -4.25 -9.66 16.65
CA ILE A 176 -3.66 -9.56 15.31
C ILE A 176 -4.70 -9.17 14.28
N MET A 177 -4.25 -8.83 13.07
CA MET A 177 -5.10 -8.52 11.90
C MET A 177 -6.19 -7.48 12.20
N PRO A 178 -5.82 -6.27 12.68
CA PRO A 178 -6.79 -5.20 12.82
C PRO A 178 -7.35 -4.78 11.47
N HIS A 179 -8.59 -4.31 11.42
CA HIS A 179 -9.20 -3.71 10.25
C HIS A 179 -10.14 -2.56 10.63
N TRP A 180 -9.95 -1.40 10.02
CA TRP A 180 -10.78 -0.22 10.24
C TRP A 180 -12.14 -0.34 9.57
N ASP A 181 -13.17 0.18 10.24
CA ASP A 181 -14.38 0.57 9.51
C ASP A 181 -14.12 1.83 8.67
N PRO A 182 -14.84 2.04 7.55
CA PRO A 182 -14.57 3.17 6.66
C PRO A 182 -14.72 4.54 7.33
N ALA A 183 -15.52 4.61 8.40
CA ALA A 183 -15.71 5.82 9.18
C ALA A 183 -14.57 6.11 10.17
N GLY A 184 -13.66 5.17 10.42
CA GLY A 184 -12.56 5.34 11.35
C GLY A 184 -12.96 5.34 12.83
N THR A 185 -14.14 4.82 13.15
CA THR A 185 -14.70 4.83 14.50
C THR A 185 -14.52 3.49 15.22
N ARG A 186 -14.33 2.41 14.48
CA ARG A 186 -14.23 1.04 15.00
C ARG A 186 -13.07 0.29 14.35
N LEU A 187 -12.53 -0.66 15.11
CA LEU A 187 -11.61 -1.68 14.60
C LEU A 187 -12.21 -3.06 14.81
N LEU A 188 -12.17 -3.90 13.78
CA LEU A 188 -12.18 -5.34 13.94
C LEU A 188 -10.76 -5.82 14.22
N TYR A 189 -10.61 -6.91 14.95
CA TYR A 189 -9.33 -7.60 15.12
C TYR A 189 -9.56 -9.04 15.57
N THR A 190 -8.61 -9.92 15.26
CA THR A 190 -8.63 -11.31 15.72
C THR A 190 -7.89 -11.41 17.05
N THR A 191 -8.48 -12.06 18.06
CA THR A 191 -7.81 -12.30 19.35
C THR A 191 -8.13 -13.67 19.92
N TYR A 192 -7.23 -14.17 20.75
CA TYR A 192 -7.37 -15.42 21.50
C TYR A 192 -7.83 -15.19 22.95
N PHE A 193 -8.21 -13.95 23.27
CA PHE A 193 -8.61 -13.53 24.60
C PHE A 193 -9.88 -14.23 25.10
N LYS A 194 -9.84 -14.69 26.36
CA LYS A 194 -10.90 -15.41 27.10
C LYS A 194 -11.28 -16.80 26.57
N SER A 195 -11.49 -16.97 25.26
CA SER A 195 -11.93 -18.26 24.71
C SER A 195 -10.79 -19.24 24.46
N GLY A 196 -9.55 -18.75 24.29
CA GLY A 196 -8.41 -19.56 23.85
C GLY A 196 -8.49 -20.00 22.38
N ALA A 197 -9.61 -19.73 21.70
CA ALA A 197 -9.80 -19.89 20.26
C ALA A 197 -9.68 -18.52 19.58
N ALA A 198 -9.43 -18.51 18.27
CA ALA A 198 -9.42 -17.27 17.50
C ALA A 198 -10.85 -16.78 17.30
N ASP A 199 -11.17 -15.64 17.90
CA ASP A 199 -12.43 -14.92 17.76
C ASP A 199 -12.18 -13.54 17.17
N VAL A 200 -13.16 -13.02 16.40
CA VAL A 200 -13.11 -11.65 15.90
C VAL A 200 -13.84 -10.75 16.88
N TYR A 201 -13.13 -9.73 17.36
CA TYR A 201 -13.68 -8.69 18.23
C TYR A 201 -13.85 -7.39 17.44
N SER A 202 -14.82 -6.58 17.85
CA SER A 202 -14.95 -5.18 17.45
C SER A 202 -14.65 -4.30 18.65
N VAL A 203 -13.90 -3.22 18.47
CA VAL A 203 -13.67 -2.18 19.48
C VAL A 203 -14.11 -0.83 18.94
N ASP A 204 -14.95 -0.15 19.72
CA ASP A 204 -15.29 1.25 19.52
C ASP A 204 -14.14 2.13 20.04
N LEU A 205 -13.62 3.01 19.20
CA LEU A 205 -12.40 3.74 19.50
C LEU A 205 -12.58 4.94 20.41
N ALA A 206 -13.81 5.45 20.52
CA ALA A 206 -14.14 6.57 21.39
C ALA A 206 -14.29 6.11 22.85
N SER A 207 -15.02 5.02 23.06
CA SER A 207 -15.31 4.44 24.38
C SER A 207 -14.27 3.41 24.84
N GLY A 208 -13.53 2.80 23.91
CA GLY A 208 -12.63 1.68 24.18
C GLY A 208 -13.35 0.35 24.45
N VAL A 209 -14.68 0.32 24.31
CA VAL A 209 -15.47 -0.89 24.57
C VAL A 209 -15.24 -1.92 23.46
N ALA A 210 -14.77 -3.10 23.86
CA ALA A 210 -14.56 -4.24 22.97
C ALA A 210 -15.63 -5.33 23.16
N THR A 211 -16.23 -5.78 22.07
CA THR A 211 -17.25 -6.85 22.05
C THR A 211 -16.85 -7.95 21.06
N ARG A 212 -17.36 -9.16 21.28
CA ARG A 212 -17.19 -10.27 20.32
C ARG A 212 -18.08 -10.01 19.11
N PHE A 213 -17.47 -9.82 17.95
CA PHE A 213 -18.18 -9.65 16.69
C PHE A 213 -18.53 -11.00 16.05
N ALA A 214 -17.58 -11.93 16.01
CA ALA A 214 -17.78 -13.29 15.55
C ALA A 214 -17.07 -14.31 16.45
N ALA A 215 -17.85 -15.22 17.02
CA ALA A 215 -17.39 -16.26 17.94
C ALA A 215 -18.10 -17.60 17.64
N TYR A 216 -18.02 -18.05 16.39
CA TYR A 216 -18.54 -19.35 15.99
C TYR A 216 -17.59 -20.46 16.45
N ARG A 217 -18.05 -21.71 16.43
CA ARG A 217 -17.18 -22.86 16.72
C ARG A 217 -15.95 -22.85 15.80
N ASN A 218 -14.81 -23.27 16.36
CA ASN A 218 -13.50 -23.32 15.71
C ASN A 218 -12.88 -21.94 15.50
N THR A 219 -12.25 -21.71 14.35
CA THR A 219 -11.41 -20.54 14.07
C THR A 219 -12.22 -19.47 13.36
N ASN A 220 -12.18 -18.25 13.89
CA ASN A 220 -12.77 -17.05 13.30
C ASN A 220 -11.65 -16.02 13.12
N THR A 221 -11.37 -15.60 11.88
CA THR A 221 -10.31 -14.62 11.61
C THR A 221 -10.67 -13.65 10.49
N GLY A 222 -9.85 -12.59 10.37
CA GLY A 222 -10.05 -11.52 9.41
C GLY A 222 -11.17 -10.57 9.84
N GLY A 223 -11.73 -9.86 8.87
CA GLY A 223 -12.78 -8.86 9.09
C GLY A 223 -12.57 -7.66 8.20
N ALA A 224 -12.90 -7.78 6.92
CA ALA A 224 -12.82 -6.66 5.99
C ALA A 224 -14.18 -5.98 5.88
N PHE A 225 -14.27 -4.69 6.17
CA PHE A 225 -15.48 -3.92 5.92
C PHE A 225 -15.69 -3.69 4.42
N SER A 226 -16.94 -3.67 3.99
CA SER A 226 -17.31 -3.11 2.69
C SER A 226 -17.04 -1.59 2.69
N PRO A 227 -16.76 -0.97 1.53
CA PRO A 227 -16.50 0.47 1.45
C PRO A 227 -17.64 1.34 1.99
N ASP A 228 -18.89 0.87 1.91
CA ASP A 228 -20.06 1.54 2.46
C ASP A 228 -20.26 1.31 3.97
N GLY A 229 -19.41 0.51 4.61
CA GLY A 229 -19.41 0.23 6.05
C GLY A 229 -20.55 -0.66 6.53
N LYS A 230 -21.37 -1.24 5.64
CA LYS A 230 -22.58 -1.99 6.02
C LYS A 230 -22.37 -3.49 6.20
N THR A 231 -21.33 -4.04 5.58
CA THR A 231 -21.07 -5.49 5.55
C THR A 231 -19.64 -5.76 5.97
N VAL A 232 -19.42 -6.91 6.61
CA VAL A 232 -18.09 -7.42 6.96
C VAL A 232 -17.90 -8.79 6.31
N ALA A 233 -16.79 -8.94 5.58
CA ALA A 233 -16.32 -10.24 5.10
C ALA A 233 -15.38 -10.89 6.12
N LEU A 234 -15.64 -12.15 6.45
CA LEU A 234 -14.93 -12.92 7.47
C LEU A 234 -14.44 -14.26 6.89
N ALA A 235 -13.39 -14.82 7.47
CA ALA A 235 -12.98 -16.20 7.22
C ALA A 235 -13.29 -17.06 8.46
N LEU A 236 -14.18 -18.05 8.33
CA LEU A 236 -14.66 -18.87 9.45
C LEU A 236 -14.57 -20.38 9.13
N SER A 237 -14.14 -21.20 10.10
CA SER A 237 -14.15 -22.69 9.99
C SER A 237 -15.32 -23.35 10.72
N ALA A 238 -16.43 -22.62 10.88
CA ALA A 238 -17.64 -23.12 11.55
C ALA A 238 -18.28 -24.35 10.85
N ARG A 239 -18.01 -24.57 9.56
CA ARG A 239 -18.60 -25.64 8.73
C ARG A 239 -17.54 -26.40 7.91
N GLY A 240 -16.43 -26.79 8.54
CA GLY A 240 -15.33 -27.52 7.92
C GLY A 240 -14.09 -26.65 7.72
N PRO A 241 -13.43 -26.68 6.55
CA PRO A 241 -12.34 -25.74 6.22
C PRO A 241 -12.75 -24.26 6.38
N MET A 242 -11.79 -23.35 6.38
CA MET A 242 -12.09 -21.91 6.39
C MET A 242 -12.87 -21.53 5.14
N ASN A 243 -13.98 -20.84 5.31
CA ASN A 243 -14.84 -20.36 4.22
C ASN A 243 -15.04 -18.85 4.36
N ILE A 244 -15.41 -18.17 3.28
CA ILE A 244 -15.74 -16.74 3.32
C ILE A 244 -17.20 -16.56 3.69
N TYR A 245 -17.46 -15.71 4.68
CA TYR A 245 -18.80 -15.33 5.13
C TYR A 245 -18.99 -13.82 5.03
N LEU A 246 -20.25 -13.39 4.92
CA LEU A 246 -20.67 -12.00 5.06
C LEU A 246 -21.56 -11.84 6.30
N ALA A 247 -21.32 -10.82 7.11
CA ALA A 247 -22.14 -10.44 8.24
C ALA A 247 -22.50 -8.94 8.16
N PRO A 248 -23.65 -8.52 8.73
CA PRO A 248 -23.93 -7.10 8.93
C PRO A 248 -22.87 -6.45 9.83
N ALA A 249 -22.46 -5.21 9.51
CA ALA A 249 -21.40 -4.50 10.23
C ALA A 249 -21.81 -3.98 11.63
N ASP A 250 -23.11 -3.90 11.91
CA ASP A 250 -23.70 -3.66 13.23
C ASP A 250 -23.83 -4.94 14.06
N GLY A 251 -23.43 -6.09 13.49
CA GLY A 251 -23.50 -7.40 14.11
C GLY A 251 -24.69 -8.22 13.62
N GLY A 252 -24.65 -9.53 13.91
CA GLY A 252 -25.70 -10.46 13.49
C GLY A 252 -25.15 -11.75 12.90
N SER A 253 -26.04 -12.55 12.32
CA SER A 253 -25.67 -13.86 11.77
C SER A 253 -24.88 -13.74 10.47
N ALA A 254 -23.72 -14.37 10.44
CA ALA A 254 -22.88 -14.49 9.26
C ALA A 254 -23.47 -15.52 8.29
N LYS A 255 -23.54 -15.18 7.00
CA LYS A 255 -24.00 -16.06 5.92
C LYS A 255 -22.80 -16.46 5.06
N ILE A 256 -22.76 -17.73 4.65
CA ILE A 256 -21.69 -18.24 3.81
C ILE A 256 -21.77 -17.63 2.41
N LEU A 257 -20.65 -17.11 1.91
CA LEU A 257 -20.52 -16.56 0.56
C LEU A 257 -19.76 -17.53 -0.35
N VAL A 258 -18.65 -18.08 0.14
CA VAL A 258 -17.82 -19.03 -0.60
C VAL A 258 -17.72 -20.32 0.18
N ARG A 259 -18.07 -21.43 -0.47
CA ARG A 259 -17.82 -22.79 0.01
C ARG A 259 -17.27 -23.64 -1.11
N ASP A 260 -15.97 -23.90 -1.09
CA ASP A 260 -15.28 -24.59 -2.18
C ASP A 260 -14.58 -25.89 -1.77
N GLY A 261 -14.83 -26.35 -0.54
CA GLY A 261 -14.27 -27.60 -0.01
C GLY A 261 -12.81 -27.49 0.45
N ASP A 262 -12.21 -26.30 0.38
CA ASP A 262 -10.84 -26.03 0.81
C ASP A 262 -10.80 -24.74 1.64
N THR A 263 -9.60 -24.34 2.07
CA THR A 263 -9.35 -23.15 2.88
C THR A 263 -9.44 -21.90 2.01
N SER A 264 -10.41 -21.04 2.33
CA SER A 264 -10.58 -19.70 1.78
C SER A 264 -10.43 -18.64 2.89
N THR A 265 -9.55 -17.66 2.67
CA THR A 265 -9.17 -16.64 3.68
C THR A 265 -8.88 -15.27 3.06
N SER A 266 -8.61 -14.28 3.91
CA SER A 266 -8.13 -12.94 3.54
C SER A 266 -9.01 -12.24 2.50
N PRO A 267 -10.31 -12.05 2.76
CA PRO A 267 -11.18 -11.32 1.86
C PRO A 267 -10.82 -9.83 1.84
N SER A 268 -10.92 -9.20 0.67
CA SER A 268 -10.78 -7.75 0.47
C SER A 268 -11.81 -7.29 -0.56
N PHE A 269 -12.56 -6.23 -0.23
CA PHE A 269 -13.58 -5.68 -1.13
C PHE A 269 -12.94 -4.85 -2.25
N SER A 270 -13.53 -4.87 -3.44
CA SER A 270 -13.29 -3.86 -4.46
C SER A 270 -13.76 -2.49 -3.97
N PRO A 271 -13.22 -1.37 -4.52
CA PRO A 271 -13.57 -0.02 -4.06
C PRO A 271 -15.04 0.33 -4.21
N ASP A 272 -15.74 -0.31 -5.14
CA ASP A 272 -17.18 -0.15 -5.36
C ASP A 272 -18.03 -1.11 -4.49
N GLY A 273 -17.40 -1.96 -3.68
CA GLY A 273 -18.05 -2.95 -2.81
C GLY A 273 -18.72 -4.13 -3.53
N LYS A 274 -18.67 -4.21 -4.86
CA LYS A 274 -19.43 -5.20 -5.64
C LYS A 274 -18.74 -6.54 -5.75
N THR A 275 -17.42 -6.58 -5.57
CA THR A 275 -16.60 -7.78 -5.73
C THR A 275 -15.71 -7.97 -4.50
N ILE A 276 -15.44 -9.21 -4.15
CA ILE A 276 -14.46 -9.56 -3.11
C ILE A 276 -13.36 -10.38 -3.76
N VAL A 277 -12.11 -9.96 -3.57
CA VAL A 277 -10.94 -10.81 -3.81
C VAL A 277 -10.60 -11.57 -2.54
N PHE A 278 -10.17 -12.82 -2.66
CA PHE A 278 -9.78 -13.65 -1.52
C PHE A 278 -8.75 -14.70 -1.93
N THR A 279 -8.10 -15.30 -0.94
CA THR A 279 -7.18 -16.43 -1.13
C THR A 279 -7.97 -17.74 -1.04
N SER A 280 -7.74 -18.68 -1.96
CA SER A 280 -8.30 -20.04 -1.87
C SER A 280 -7.27 -21.12 -2.24
N GLY A 281 -7.27 -22.20 -1.46
CA GLY A 281 -6.45 -23.40 -1.67
C GLY A 281 -7.00 -24.38 -2.72
N ALA A 282 -8.24 -24.20 -3.20
CA ALA A 282 -9.02 -25.19 -3.95
C ALA A 282 -8.40 -25.70 -5.28
N ALA A 283 -7.25 -25.18 -5.68
CA ALA A 283 -6.49 -25.65 -6.85
C ALA A 283 -5.08 -26.17 -6.46
N GLY A 284 -4.92 -26.66 -5.23
CA GLY A 284 -3.72 -27.26 -4.66
C GLY A 284 -2.75 -26.27 -4.01
N ALA A 285 -2.47 -25.14 -4.68
CA ALA A 285 -1.67 -24.04 -4.13
C ALA A 285 -2.56 -22.82 -3.85
N PRO A 286 -2.31 -22.05 -2.77
CA PRO A 286 -3.02 -20.80 -2.49
C PRO A 286 -2.94 -19.83 -3.66
N ARG A 287 -4.10 -19.38 -4.13
CA ARG A 287 -4.26 -18.47 -5.27
C ARG A 287 -5.37 -17.49 -5.03
N LEU A 288 -5.38 -16.41 -5.83
CA LEU A 288 -6.41 -15.39 -5.73
C LEU A 288 -7.65 -15.73 -6.58
N TYR A 289 -8.81 -15.46 -6.00
CA TYR A 289 -10.11 -15.59 -6.64
C TYR A 289 -10.93 -14.33 -6.39
N THR A 290 -11.85 -14.03 -7.28
CA THR A 290 -12.91 -13.04 -7.09
C THR A 290 -14.26 -13.71 -6.97
N VAL A 291 -15.18 -13.06 -6.25
CA VAL A 291 -16.59 -13.44 -6.18
C VAL A 291 -17.45 -12.18 -6.07
N PRO A 292 -18.63 -12.10 -6.70
CA PRO A 292 -19.56 -11.00 -6.46
C PRO A 292 -19.98 -10.97 -4.98
N ALA A 293 -20.03 -9.78 -4.37
CA ALA A 293 -20.44 -9.61 -2.98
C ALA A 293 -21.91 -10.03 -2.75
N ALA A 294 -22.74 -9.93 -3.80
CA ALA A 294 -24.11 -10.43 -3.79
C ALA A 294 -24.22 -11.98 -3.85
N GLY A 295 -23.10 -12.69 -3.96
CA GLY A 295 -23.05 -14.13 -4.19
C GLY A 295 -23.01 -14.49 -5.67
N GLY A 296 -22.70 -15.76 -5.95
CA GLY A 296 -22.61 -16.30 -7.30
C GLY A 296 -21.32 -17.06 -7.55
N LYS A 297 -20.95 -17.20 -8.83
CA LYS A 297 -19.79 -17.97 -9.24
C LYS A 297 -18.50 -17.22 -8.94
N LYS A 298 -17.58 -17.86 -8.20
CA LYS A 298 -16.21 -17.37 -8.05
C LYS A 298 -15.38 -17.62 -9.31
N SER A 299 -14.40 -16.75 -9.56
CA SER A 299 -13.50 -16.82 -10.71
C SER A 299 -12.04 -16.71 -10.24
N ARG A 300 -11.15 -17.53 -10.80
CA ARG A 300 -9.73 -17.46 -10.49
C ARG A 300 -9.09 -16.25 -11.19
N ILE A 301 -8.23 -15.53 -10.49
CA ILE A 301 -7.34 -14.53 -11.11
C ILE A 301 -6.07 -15.27 -11.59
N ALA A 302 -5.84 -15.24 -12.91
CA ALA A 302 -4.63 -15.81 -13.50
C ALA A 302 -3.52 -14.74 -13.50
N ILE A 303 -2.47 -14.95 -12.70
CA ILE A 303 -1.34 -14.02 -12.57
C ILE A 303 -0.10 -14.68 -13.19
N PRO A 304 0.33 -14.29 -14.41
CA PRO A 304 1.47 -14.91 -15.09
C PRO A 304 2.75 -14.81 -14.25
N GLY A 305 3.42 -15.95 -14.05
CA GLY A 305 4.66 -16.02 -13.24
C GLY A 305 4.44 -16.20 -11.74
N PHE A 306 3.19 -16.16 -11.24
CA PHE A 306 2.86 -16.28 -9.82
C PHE A 306 1.93 -17.47 -9.58
N SER A 307 2.51 -18.62 -9.24
CA SER A 307 1.77 -19.88 -9.00
C SER A 307 1.22 -20.01 -7.57
N TYR A 308 1.76 -19.21 -6.64
CA TYR A 308 1.35 -19.03 -5.25
C TYR A 308 1.04 -17.55 -5.03
N ALA A 309 -0.17 -17.23 -4.58
CA ALA A 309 -0.61 -15.87 -4.30
C ALA A 309 -1.61 -15.84 -3.14
N THR A 310 -1.36 -15.01 -2.13
CA THR A 310 -2.12 -14.91 -0.87
C THR A 310 -2.30 -13.46 -0.44
N GLU A 311 -3.11 -13.25 0.61
CA GLU A 311 -3.26 -11.95 1.31
C GLU A 311 -3.51 -10.78 0.34
N PRO A 312 -4.56 -10.85 -0.49
CA PRO A 312 -4.83 -9.79 -1.45
C PRO A 312 -5.35 -8.53 -0.75
N ALA A 313 -4.90 -7.37 -1.23
CA ALA A 313 -5.46 -6.08 -0.88
C ALA A 313 -5.86 -5.33 -2.17
N TRP A 314 -7.16 -5.11 -2.34
CA TRP A 314 -7.68 -4.33 -3.45
C TRP A 314 -7.36 -2.86 -3.27
N ASN A 315 -6.85 -2.21 -4.32
CA ASN A 315 -6.47 -0.80 -4.25
C ASN A 315 -7.72 0.10 -4.18
N PRO A 316 -7.83 0.98 -3.17
CA PRO A 316 -9.01 1.82 -2.93
C PRO A 316 -9.16 2.96 -3.94
N VAL A 317 -8.07 3.37 -4.61
CA VAL A 317 -8.04 4.49 -5.54
C VAL A 317 -8.04 4.03 -7.00
N PHE A 318 -7.37 2.92 -7.29
CA PHE A 318 -7.20 2.37 -8.63
C PHE A 318 -7.82 0.98 -8.72
N PRO A 319 -9.10 0.84 -9.10
CA PRO A 319 -9.84 -0.44 -9.03
C PRO A 319 -9.23 -1.59 -9.85
N SER A 320 -8.29 -1.32 -10.76
CA SER A 320 -7.61 -2.38 -11.50
C SER A 320 -6.45 -3.03 -10.72
N LYS A 321 -5.99 -2.43 -9.62
CA LYS A 321 -4.79 -2.87 -8.90
C LYS A 321 -5.12 -3.72 -7.68
N ILE A 322 -4.40 -4.83 -7.54
CA ILE A 322 -4.44 -5.71 -6.37
C ILE A 322 -3.01 -5.97 -5.91
N ALA A 323 -2.70 -5.62 -4.66
CA ALA A 323 -1.46 -6.07 -4.02
C ALA A 323 -1.67 -7.48 -3.45
N PHE A 324 -0.63 -8.30 -3.42
CA PHE A 324 -0.71 -9.66 -2.90
C PHE A 324 0.67 -10.17 -2.46
N CYS A 325 0.65 -11.16 -1.57
CA CYS A 325 1.81 -11.91 -1.13
C CYS A 325 2.09 -13.08 -2.07
N TYR A 326 3.35 -13.39 -2.32
CA TYR A 326 3.76 -14.56 -3.11
C TYR A 326 5.05 -15.17 -2.57
N ASN A 327 5.31 -16.43 -2.94
CA ASN A 327 6.52 -17.14 -2.55
C ASN A 327 7.65 -16.89 -3.56
N ARG A 328 8.67 -16.15 -3.13
CA ARG A 328 9.89 -15.88 -3.87
C ARG A 328 11.03 -16.76 -3.35
N ARG A 329 11.28 -17.90 -4.01
CA ARG A 329 12.39 -18.83 -3.66
C ARG A 329 12.43 -19.17 -2.16
N GLY A 330 11.28 -19.45 -1.56
CA GLY A 330 11.15 -19.82 -0.14
C GLY A 330 10.95 -18.65 0.82
N LYS A 331 10.84 -17.41 0.33
CA LYS A 331 10.60 -16.21 1.14
C LYS A 331 9.31 -15.52 0.72
N MET A 332 8.54 -15.02 1.68
CA MET A 332 7.36 -14.21 1.36
C MET A 332 7.80 -12.85 0.81
N ALA A 333 7.17 -12.42 -0.28
CA ALA A 333 7.36 -11.13 -0.89
C ALA A 333 6.01 -10.57 -1.36
N VAL A 334 5.98 -9.28 -1.69
CA VAL A 334 4.77 -8.57 -2.14
C VAL A 334 4.91 -8.19 -3.61
N ALA A 335 3.83 -8.37 -4.36
CA ALA A 335 3.70 -7.94 -5.74
C ALA A 335 2.38 -7.17 -5.92
N VAL A 336 2.30 -6.40 -7.00
CA VAL A 336 1.06 -5.73 -7.41
C VAL A 336 0.69 -6.20 -8.80
N TYR A 337 -0.56 -6.65 -8.96
CA TYR A 337 -1.15 -7.07 -10.21
C TYR A 337 -2.12 -6.00 -10.71
N ASP A 338 -2.03 -5.67 -11.99
CA ASP A 338 -2.97 -4.79 -12.67
C ASP A 338 -3.89 -5.60 -13.61
N LEU A 339 -5.15 -5.72 -13.20
CA LEU A 339 -6.22 -6.42 -13.91
C LEU A 339 -6.45 -5.85 -15.32
N LYS A 340 -6.15 -4.56 -15.55
CA LYS A 340 -6.36 -3.91 -16.85
C LYS A 340 -5.28 -4.31 -17.86
N THR A 341 -4.04 -4.40 -17.41
CA THR A 341 -2.89 -4.69 -18.29
C THR A 341 -2.47 -6.16 -18.27
N GLY A 342 -2.95 -6.93 -17.30
CA GLY A 342 -2.55 -8.32 -17.10
C GLY A 342 -1.11 -8.48 -16.61
N ARG A 343 -0.49 -7.41 -16.11
CA ARG A 343 0.90 -7.39 -15.66
C ARG A 343 0.99 -7.38 -14.14
N ALA A 344 1.91 -8.17 -13.61
CA ALA A 344 2.33 -8.08 -12.22
C ALA A 344 3.75 -7.50 -12.17
N PHE A 345 4.03 -6.70 -11.15
CA PHE A 345 5.40 -6.29 -10.81
C PHE A 345 5.72 -6.69 -9.38
N ASP A 346 6.92 -7.24 -9.20
CA ASP A 346 7.45 -7.71 -7.93
C ASP A 346 8.01 -6.51 -7.15
N VAL A 347 7.26 -6.03 -6.17
CA VAL A 347 7.67 -4.90 -5.33
C VAL A 347 8.77 -5.32 -4.36
N GLY A 348 8.65 -6.55 -3.80
CA GLY A 348 9.62 -7.15 -2.89
C GLY A 348 10.94 -7.57 -3.54
N ALA A 349 11.07 -7.44 -4.87
CA ALA A 349 12.21 -7.94 -5.62
C ALA A 349 13.56 -7.36 -5.17
N LEU A 350 13.50 -6.11 -4.71
CA LEU A 350 14.64 -5.20 -4.60
C LEU A 350 15.39 -5.29 -3.27
N THR A 351 15.03 -6.21 -2.38
CA THR A 351 15.60 -6.24 -1.03
C THR A 351 16.04 -7.66 -0.62
N GLY A 352 17.24 -7.79 -0.05
CA GLY A 352 17.97 -9.05 0.12
C GLY A 352 17.33 -10.12 1.04
N ALA A 353 17.72 -10.14 2.32
CA ALA A 353 17.33 -11.23 3.24
C ALA A 353 15.90 -11.10 3.83
N ARG A 354 15.23 -9.98 3.57
CA ARG A 354 13.95 -9.59 4.15
C ARG A 354 12.79 -10.40 3.59
N ARG A 355 11.71 -10.50 4.38
CA ARG A 355 10.41 -10.99 3.92
C ARG A 355 9.38 -9.89 4.10
N TYR A 356 8.38 -9.87 3.22
CA TYR A 356 7.25 -8.95 3.36
C TYR A 356 5.93 -9.68 3.22
N SER A 357 4.98 -9.27 4.04
CA SER A 357 3.62 -9.81 4.09
C SER A 357 2.61 -8.73 4.47
N HIS A 358 1.32 -9.09 4.45
CA HIS A 358 0.20 -8.23 4.85
C HIS A 358 0.23 -6.84 4.18
N PRO A 359 0.23 -6.76 2.84
CA PRO A 359 0.20 -5.48 2.15
C PRO A 359 -1.15 -4.79 2.33
N VAL A 360 -1.15 -3.52 2.70
CA VAL A 360 -2.35 -2.68 2.75
C VAL A 360 -2.09 -1.33 2.09
N TRP A 361 -3.05 -0.84 1.32
CA TRP A 361 -2.91 0.40 0.55
C TRP A 361 -3.09 1.63 1.42
N CYS A 362 -2.23 2.63 1.19
CA CYS A 362 -2.41 3.97 1.72
C CYS A 362 -3.45 4.77 0.91
N ALA A 363 -3.83 5.94 1.44
CA ALA A 363 -4.84 6.83 0.87
C ALA A 363 -4.55 7.31 -0.57
N ASP A 364 -3.30 7.29 -0.98
CA ASP A 364 -2.89 7.72 -2.31
C ASP A 364 -3.01 6.63 -3.38
N GLY A 365 -3.29 5.38 -2.98
CA GLY A 365 -3.33 4.22 -3.87
C GLY A 365 -1.99 3.91 -4.55
N ARG A 366 -0.89 4.51 -4.10
CA ARG A 366 0.47 4.32 -4.62
C ARG A 366 1.34 3.59 -3.60
N HIS A 367 1.18 3.91 -2.32
CA HIS A 367 1.97 3.30 -1.26
C HIS A 367 1.26 2.12 -0.62
N LEU A 368 2.08 1.18 -0.15
CA LEU A 368 1.67 0.07 0.70
C LEU A 368 2.34 0.19 2.08
N VAL A 369 1.60 -0.08 3.15
CA VAL A 369 2.21 -0.50 4.41
C VAL A 369 2.29 -2.02 4.40
N VAL A 370 3.44 -2.56 4.80
CA VAL A 370 3.69 -4.01 4.85
C VAL A 370 4.30 -4.38 6.19
N THR A 371 4.16 -5.65 6.58
CA THR A 371 5.02 -6.25 7.58
C THR A 371 6.38 -6.56 6.94
N GLU A 372 7.46 -6.08 7.53
CA GLU A 372 8.85 -6.45 7.21
C GLU A 372 9.34 -7.43 8.26
N GLU A 373 9.86 -8.58 7.84
CA GLU A 373 10.51 -9.54 8.75
C GLU A 373 12.00 -9.69 8.46
N VAL A 374 12.80 -9.64 9.52
CA VAL A 374 14.25 -9.89 9.51
C VAL A 374 14.59 -10.86 10.65
N GLY A 375 14.86 -12.12 10.30
CA GLY A 375 15.11 -13.17 11.29
C GLY A 375 13.87 -13.45 12.13
N LYS A 376 13.91 -13.09 13.42
CA LYS A 376 12.77 -13.20 14.36
C LYS A 376 12.09 -11.85 14.65
N SER A 377 12.59 -10.77 14.07
CA SER A 377 12.08 -9.42 14.29
C SER A 377 11.10 -9.05 13.19
N SER A 378 10.02 -8.36 13.56
CA SER A 378 9.04 -7.77 12.65
C SER A 378 8.96 -6.26 12.85
N ALA A 379 8.72 -5.55 11.76
CA ALA A 379 8.54 -4.10 11.72
C ALA A 379 7.50 -3.72 10.67
N LEU A 380 7.03 -2.47 10.70
CA LEU A 380 6.24 -1.92 9.60
C LEU A 380 7.15 -1.16 8.64
N ALA A 381 6.94 -1.37 7.35
CA ALA A 381 7.59 -0.62 6.29
C ALA A 381 6.56 0.00 5.33
N LEU A 382 6.85 1.22 4.88
CA LEU A 382 6.16 1.86 3.77
C LEU A 382 6.90 1.54 2.47
N VAL A 383 6.14 1.18 1.45
CA VAL A 383 6.65 0.77 0.14
C VAL A 383 6.03 1.63 -0.95
N ASP A 384 6.86 2.29 -1.75
CA ASP A 384 6.42 2.99 -2.96
C ASP A 384 6.25 2.00 -4.11
N ALA A 385 5.01 1.73 -4.51
CA ALA A 385 4.66 0.87 -5.64
C ALA A 385 4.36 1.66 -6.93
N GLY A 386 4.63 2.97 -6.94
CA GLY A 386 4.41 3.85 -8.11
C GLY A 386 5.49 3.75 -9.18
N ASN A 387 6.70 3.31 -8.82
CA ASN A 387 7.80 3.11 -9.75
C ASN A 387 8.31 1.66 -9.68
N PRO A 388 7.87 0.76 -10.58
CA PRO A 388 8.24 -0.66 -10.54
C PRO A 388 9.74 -0.90 -10.75
N ASP A 389 10.46 0.02 -11.39
CA ASP A 389 11.90 -0.08 -11.59
C ASP A 389 12.70 0.41 -10.38
N ARG A 390 12.05 1.13 -9.45
CA ARG A 390 12.69 1.75 -8.29
C ARG A 390 11.76 1.81 -7.07
N ALA A 391 11.27 0.66 -6.62
CA ALA A 391 10.48 0.62 -5.40
C ALA A 391 11.34 1.05 -4.19
N LYS A 392 10.83 2.02 -3.42
CA LYS A 392 11.48 2.49 -2.20
C LYS A 392 10.85 1.81 -1.00
N PHE A 393 11.70 1.29 -0.12
CA PHE A 393 11.30 0.74 1.17
C PHE A 393 11.77 1.67 2.27
N THR A 394 10.85 2.08 3.13
CA THR A 394 11.15 2.90 4.31
C THR A 394 10.58 2.23 5.54
N ARG A 395 11.41 1.75 6.45
CA ARG A 395 10.93 1.28 7.76
C ARG A 395 10.30 2.46 8.51
N ILE A 396 9.07 2.29 8.97
CA ILE A 396 8.29 3.36 9.61
C ILE A 396 8.09 3.12 11.11
N SER A 397 7.99 1.86 11.55
CA SER A 397 7.88 1.57 12.98
C SER A 397 9.20 1.87 13.71
N PRO A 398 9.19 2.64 14.80
CA PRO A 398 10.40 2.91 15.60
C PRO A 398 10.93 1.64 16.29
N ASP A 399 12.23 1.61 16.55
CA ASP A 399 12.88 0.50 17.28
C ASP A 399 12.42 0.35 18.73
N SER A 400 11.79 1.39 19.29
CA SER A 400 11.19 1.35 20.63
C SER A 400 9.89 0.56 20.69
N LEU A 401 9.23 0.29 19.56
CA LEU A 401 8.07 -0.59 19.54
C LEU A 401 8.53 -2.05 19.56
N PRO A 402 7.82 -2.92 20.31
CA PRO A 402 7.99 -4.36 20.15
C PRO A 402 7.61 -4.78 18.72
N GLY A 403 7.98 -6.00 18.32
CA GLY A 403 7.80 -6.49 16.95
C GLY A 403 6.41 -6.15 16.40
N ALA A 404 6.37 -5.43 15.28
CA ALA A 404 5.15 -4.86 14.70
C ALA A 404 4.80 -5.55 13.38
N CYS A 405 3.53 -5.90 13.20
CA CYS A 405 3.04 -6.65 12.05
C CYS A 405 1.55 -6.40 11.80
N ASP A 406 1.03 -7.06 10.76
CA ASP A 406 -0.38 -7.09 10.38
C ASP A 406 -0.99 -5.67 10.29
N PRO A 407 -0.43 -4.78 9.44
CA PRO A 407 -0.96 -3.44 9.30
C PRO A 407 -2.33 -3.46 8.63
N ASP A 408 -3.11 -2.43 8.94
CA ASP A 408 -4.28 -1.99 8.17
C ASP A 408 -4.27 -0.47 8.08
N ALA A 409 -4.90 0.08 7.03
CA ALA A 409 -4.87 1.51 6.76
C ALA A 409 -6.29 2.07 6.63
N LEU A 410 -6.61 3.06 7.47
CA LEU A 410 -7.78 3.91 7.32
C LEU A 410 -7.46 5.05 6.36
N ILE A 411 -8.35 5.26 5.41
CA ILE A 411 -8.27 6.32 4.41
C ILE A 411 -9.36 7.33 4.75
N LEU A 412 -8.94 8.52 5.20
CA LEU A 412 -9.84 9.62 5.52
C LEU A 412 -10.23 10.36 4.23
N GLU A 413 -11.52 10.66 4.08
CA GLU A 413 -12.04 11.43 2.95
C GLU A 413 -11.61 12.90 2.96
#